data_AF-A0A1A0UVA5-F1
#
_entry.id   AF-A0A1A0UVA5-F1
#
_cell.length_a   1.000
_cell.length_b   1.000
_cell.length_c   1.000
_cell.angle_alpha   90.00
_cell.angle_beta   90.00
_cell.angle_gamma   90.00
#
_symmetry.space_group_name_H-M   'P 1'
#
loop_
_entity.id
_entity.type
_entity.pdbx_description
1 polymer ?
#
loop_
_entity_poly.entity_id
_entity_poly.type
_entity_poly.pdbx_seq_one_letter_code
_entity_poly.pdbx_strand_id
1 'polypeptide(L)'
;MAMNTDVAVLAKEAANFERIGGELQAVIGQVESTAGALSAQLIGEAGSAAQAALMRFHEAAVRQVQALNDISANIHSAGAQYAATDSDQSAALSTAMQF
;
A
#
# COMPACT_ATOMS: atom_id res chain seq x y z
N MET A 1 -16.00 25.31 1.03
CA MET A 1 -14.77 24.96 1.77
C MET A 1 -14.55 23.45 1.94
N ALA A 2 -15.44 22.56 1.44
CA ALA A 2 -15.31 21.12 1.63
C ALA A 2 -14.26 20.44 0.72
N MET A 3 -14.21 20.77 -0.58
CA MET A 3 -13.33 20.11 -1.56
C MET A 3 -11.84 20.13 -1.21
N ASN A 4 -11.28 21.28 -0.81
CA ASN A 4 -9.86 21.38 -0.46
C ASN A 4 -9.50 20.67 0.85
N THR A 5 -10.48 20.47 1.75
CA THR A 5 -10.26 19.75 3.01
C THR A 5 -10.19 18.25 2.77
N ASP A 6 -11.02 17.72 1.87
CA ASP A 6 -11.00 16.30 1.49
C ASP A 6 -9.69 15.89 0.81
N VAL A 7 -9.10 16.75 -0.05
CA VAL A 7 -7.82 16.45 -0.72
C VAL A 7 -6.66 16.35 0.27
N ALA A 8 -6.57 17.28 1.23
CA ALA A 8 -5.54 17.25 2.27
C ALA A 8 -5.69 16.02 3.18
N VAL A 9 -6.92 15.59 3.46
CA VAL A 9 -7.21 14.36 4.21
C VAL A 9 -6.79 13.13 3.40
N LEU A 10 -7.13 13.06 2.11
CA LEU A 10 -6.77 11.95 1.23
C LEU A 10 -5.25 11.79 1.10
N ALA A 11 -4.51 12.89 0.94
CA ALA A 11 -3.05 12.88 0.91
C ALA A 11 -2.42 12.40 2.24
N LYS A 12 -3.04 12.76 3.37
CA LYS A 12 -2.61 12.29 4.69
C LYS A 12 -2.89 10.80 4.90
N GLU A 13 -4.06 10.33 4.47
CA GLU A 13 -4.42 8.92 4.52
C GLU A 13 -3.57 8.08 3.57
N ALA A 14 -3.22 8.61 2.39
CA ALA A 14 -2.27 8.02 1.44
C ALA A 14 -0.90 7.76 2.08
N ALA A 15 -0.30 8.80 2.68
CA ALA A 15 0.99 8.67 3.36
C ALA A 15 0.94 7.67 4.52
N ASN A 16 -0.18 7.62 5.26
CA ASN A 16 -0.37 6.63 6.31
C ASN A 16 -0.51 5.21 5.73
N PHE A 17 -1.22 5.05 4.61
CA PHE A 17 -1.35 3.78 3.93
C PHE A 17 -0.01 3.26 3.42
N GLU A 18 0.80 4.12 2.79
CA GLU A 18 2.15 3.76 2.34
C GLU A 18 3.05 3.30 3.49
N ARG A 19 3.01 4.04 4.62
CA ARG A 19 3.75 3.65 5.82
C ARG A 19 3.32 2.27 6.32
N ILE A 20 2.02 2.03 6.49
CA ILE A 20 1.49 0.74 6.97
C ILE A 20 1.78 -0.38 5.96
N GLY A 21 1.67 -0.09 4.66
CA GLY A 21 1.98 -1.04 3.58
C GLY A 21 3.45 -1.43 3.59
N GLY A 22 4.36 -0.47 3.75
CA GLY A 22 5.79 -0.72 3.89
C GLY A 22 6.14 -1.51 5.15
N GLU A 23 5.53 -1.20 6.29
CA GLU A 23 5.67 -1.98 7.53
C GLU A 23 5.18 -3.41 7.35
N LEU A 24 4.03 -3.63 6.70
CA LEU A 24 3.49 -4.97 6.45
C LEU A 24 4.40 -5.77 5.50
N GLN A 25 4.92 -5.14 4.44
CA GLN A 25 5.90 -5.75 3.55
C GLN A 25 7.20 -6.14 4.28
N ALA A 26 7.69 -5.28 5.18
CA ALA A 26 8.87 -5.57 5.99
C ALA A 26 8.63 -6.76 6.93
N VAL A 27 7.48 -6.84 7.58
CA VAL A 27 7.10 -7.97 8.43
C VAL A 27 7.00 -9.27 7.62
N ILE A 28 6.39 -9.21 6.42
CA ILE A 28 6.35 -10.36 5.50
C ILE A 28 7.76 -10.84 5.18
N GLY A 29 8.67 -9.93 4.79
CA GLY A 29 10.06 -10.27 4.50
C GLY A 29 10.80 -10.87 5.70
N GLN A 30 10.54 -10.37 6.92
CA GLN A 30 11.09 -10.92 8.17
C GLN A 30 10.61 -12.37 8.40
N VAL A 31 9.32 -12.64 8.18
CA VAL A 31 8.75 -13.99 8.30
C VAL A 31 9.37 -14.92 7.27
N GLU A 32 9.50 -14.51 6.01
CA GLU A 32 10.12 -15.32 4.96
C GLU A 32 11.60 -15.61 5.21
N SER A 33 12.37 -14.62 5.70
CA SER A 33 13.76 -14.84 6.09
C SER A 33 13.88 -15.83 7.24
N THR A 34 13.02 -15.71 8.25
CA THR A 34 12.99 -16.61 9.41
C THR A 34 12.56 -18.01 8.99
N ALA A 35 11.58 -18.11 8.10
CA ALA A 35 11.09 -19.34 7.50
C ALA A 35 12.19 -20.09 6.72
N GLY A 36 12.98 -19.37 5.93
CA GLY A 36 14.12 -19.92 5.21
C GLY A 36 15.13 -20.55 6.16
N ALA A 37 15.49 -19.86 7.25
CA ALA A 37 16.38 -20.39 8.29
C ALA A 37 15.78 -21.59 9.03
N LEU A 38 14.48 -21.56 9.31
CA LEU A 38 13.76 -22.63 9.99
C LEU A 38 13.66 -23.89 9.12
N SER A 39 13.47 -23.75 7.80
CA SER A 39 13.35 -24.87 6.87
C SER A 39 14.58 -25.79 6.87
N ALA A 40 15.77 -25.24 7.14
CA ALA A 40 17.02 -26.00 7.22
C ALA A 40 17.14 -26.85 8.51
N GLN A 41 16.35 -26.54 9.54
CA GLN A 41 16.44 -27.18 10.87
C GLN A 41 15.25 -28.09 11.18
N LEU A 42 14.21 -28.04 10.36
CA LEU A 42 12.98 -28.78 10.56
C LEU A 42 13.07 -30.20 10.00
N ILE A 43 13.01 -31.20 10.88
CA ILE A 43 13.05 -32.63 10.54
C ILE A 43 11.79 -33.33 11.07
N GLY A 44 11.22 -34.25 10.29
CA GLY A 44 10.04 -35.04 10.67
C GLY A 44 8.71 -34.33 10.43
N GLU A 45 7.62 -34.86 10.98
CA GLU A 45 6.24 -34.39 10.74
C GLU A 45 6.04 -32.89 11.05
N ALA A 46 6.68 -32.39 12.11
CA ALA A 46 6.63 -30.97 12.46
C ALA A 46 7.25 -30.09 11.36
N GLY A 47 8.27 -30.59 10.66
CA GLY A 47 8.89 -29.90 9.54
C GLY A 47 8.01 -29.86 8.31
N SER A 48 7.35 -30.97 7.98
CA SER A 48 6.36 -31.04 6.90
C SER A 48 5.20 -30.06 7.13
N ALA A 49 4.69 -30.00 8.35
CA ALA A 49 3.61 -29.10 8.73
C ALA A 49 4.02 -27.62 8.65
N ALA A 50 5.21 -27.29 9.16
CA ALA A 50 5.76 -25.94 9.08
C ALA A 50 6.02 -25.52 7.63
N GLN A 51 6.59 -26.40 6.79
CA GLN A 51 6.79 -26.11 5.36
C GLN A 51 5.45 -25.82 4.65
N ALA A 52 4.41 -26.61 4.91
CA ALA A 52 3.09 -26.38 4.34
C ALA A 52 2.48 -25.05 4.81
N ALA A 53 2.63 -24.70 6.08
CA ALA A 53 2.18 -23.41 6.61
C ALA A 53 2.94 -22.24 5.98
N LEU A 54 4.25 -22.38 5.79
CA LEU A 54 5.11 -21.37 5.15
C LEU A 54 4.78 -21.16 3.67
N MET A 55 4.45 -22.22 2.93
CA MET A 55 3.98 -22.06 1.54
C MET A 55 2.65 -21.31 1.48
N ARG A 56 1.68 -21.65 2.34
CA ARG A 56 0.40 -20.90 2.42
C ARG A 56 0.62 -19.44 2.82
N PHE A 57 1.55 -19.19 3.74
CA PHE A 57 1.93 -17.85 4.13
C PHE A 57 2.52 -17.08 2.95
N HIS A 58 3.47 -17.68 2.21
CA HIS A 58 4.09 -17.06 1.03
C HIS A 58 3.05 -16.70 -0.05
N GLU A 59 2.13 -17.63 -0.37
CA GLU A 59 1.06 -17.36 -1.33
C GLU A 59 0.15 -16.20 -0.89
N ALA A 60 -0.22 -16.17 0.39
CA ALA A 60 -1.02 -15.08 0.94
C ALA A 60 -0.24 -13.76 0.97
N ALA A 61 1.04 -13.80 1.31
CA ALA A 61 1.94 -12.66 1.34
C ALA A 61 2.07 -12.02 -0.05
N VAL A 62 2.32 -12.80 -1.09
CA VAL A 62 2.40 -12.30 -2.48
C VAL A 62 1.11 -11.58 -2.87
N ARG A 63 -0.06 -12.16 -2.57
CA ARG A 63 -1.36 -11.52 -2.83
C ARG A 63 -1.53 -10.22 -2.05
N GLN A 64 -1.09 -10.20 -0.79
CA GLN A 64 -1.19 -9.01 0.06
C GLN A 64 -0.28 -7.88 -0.46
N VAL A 65 0.95 -8.19 -0.86
CA VAL A 65 1.88 -7.22 -1.44
C VAL A 65 1.33 -6.66 -2.75
N GLN A 66 0.78 -7.53 -3.61
CA GLN A 66 0.12 -7.10 -4.84
C GLN A 66 -1.02 -6.11 -4.54
N ALA A 67 -1.93 -6.47 -3.61
CA ALA A 67 -3.05 -5.62 -3.24
C ALA A 67 -2.59 -4.28 -2.64
N LEU A 68 -1.54 -4.27 -1.81
CA LEU A 68 -0.95 -3.04 -1.27
C LEU A 68 -0.41 -2.13 -2.38
N ASN A 69 0.30 -2.71 -3.35
CA ASN A 69 0.84 -1.96 -4.48
C ASN A 69 -0.27 -1.39 -5.37
N ASP A 70 -1.32 -2.18 -5.63
CA ASP A 70 -2.47 -1.75 -6.43
C ASP A 70 -3.23 -0.61 -5.73
N ILE A 71 -3.46 -0.72 -4.42
CA ILE A 71 -4.11 0.35 -3.64
C ILE A 71 -3.23 1.60 -3.63
N SER A 72 -1.92 1.47 -3.42
CA SER A 72 -0.99 2.59 -3.46
C SER A 72 -1.01 3.29 -4.84
N ALA A 73 -0.99 2.54 -5.93
CA ALA A 73 -1.08 3.08 -7.28
C ALA A 73 -2.42 3.80 -7.55
N ASN A 74 -3.53 3.26 -7.04
CA ASN A 74 -4.85 3.91 -7.12
C ASN A 74 -4.89 5.22 -6.34
N ILE A 75 -4.31 5.25 -5.14
CA ILE A 75 -4.21 6.45 -4.31
C ILE A 75 -3.39 7.54 -5.01
N HIS A 76 -2.23 7.18 -5.58
CA HIS A 76 -1.40 8.13 -6.35
C HIS A 76 -2.12 8.66 -7.59
N SER A 77 -2.80 7.77 -8.32
CA SER A 77 -3.56 8.15 -9.51
C SER A 77 -4.72 9.09 -9.18
N ALA A 78 -5.44 8.82 -8.09
CA ALA A 78 -6.48 9.69 -7.58
C ALA A 78 -5.90 11.06 -7.18
N GLY A 79 -4.81 11.07 -6.40
CA GLY A 79 -4.13 12.29 -5.98
C GLY A 79 -3.66 13.17 -7.15
N ALA A 80 -3.09 12.57 -8.20
CA ALA A 80 -2.66 13.29 -9.40
C ALA A 80 -3.84 13.90 -10.19
N GLN A 81 -4.96 13.17 -10.31
CA GLN A 81 -6.17 13.69 -10.95
C GLN A 81 -6.78 14.85 -10.16
N TYR A 82 -6.75 14.79 -8.83
CA TYR A 82 -7.26 15.88 -7.99
C TYR A 82 -6.39 17.15 -8.09
N ALA A 83 -5.07 17.02 -8.07
CA ALA A 83 -4.17 18.17 -8.22
C ALA A 83 -4.36 18.88 -9.58
N ALA A 84 -4.55 18.11 -10.66
CA ALA A 84 -4.84 18.67 -11.98
C ALA A 84 -6.22 19.39 -12.00
N THR A 85 -7.24 18.76 -11.42
CA THR A 85 -8.61 19.33 -11.38
C THR A 85 -8.68 20.62 -10.56
N ASP A 86 -7.96 20.70 -9.43
CA ASP A 86 -7.93 21.91 -8.59
C ASP A 86 -7.18 23.07 -9.29
N SER A 87 -6.06 22.78 -9.97
CA SER A 87 -5.35 23.78 -10.79
C SER A 87 -6.25 24.34 -11.90
N ASP A 88 -7.00 23.48 -12.60
CA ASP A 88 -7.86 23.89 -13.71
C ASP A 88 -9.06 24.72 -13.23
N GLN A 89 -9.69 24.32 -12.11
CA GLN A 89 -10.79 25.10 -11.52
C GLN A 89 -10.32 26.44 -10.95
N SER A 90 -9.15 26.48 -10.32
CA SER A 90 -8.54 27.72 -9.82
C SER A 90 -8.21 28.69 -10.95
N ALA A 91 -7.65 28.19 -12.07
CA ALA A 91 -7.38 28.99 -13.25
C ALA A 91 -8.68 29.54 -13.88
N ALA A 92 -9.73 28.72 -13.97
CA ALA A 92 -11.03 29.13 -14.48
C ALA A 92 -11.70 30.20 -13.60
N LEU A 93 -11.64 30.03 -12.28
CA LEU A 93 -12.15 31.00 -11.31
C LEU A 93 -11.37 32.32 -11.34
N SER A 94 -10.03 32.25 -11.39
CA SER A 94 -9.16 33.42 -11.50
C SER A 94 -9.48 34.24 -12.75
N THR A 95 -9.74 33.56 -13.86
CA THR A 95 -10.16 34.18 -15.13
C THR A 95 -11.54 34.82 -15.02
N ALA A 96 -12.50 34.16 -14.36
CA ALA A 96 -13.85 34.69 -14.14
C ALA A 96 -13.92 35.86 -13.14
N MET A 97 -12.95 35.96 -12.23
CA MET A 97 -12.81 37.04 -11.25
C MET A 97 -12.06 38.27 -11.80
N GLN A 98 -11.54 38.20 -13.04
CA GLN A 98 -10.75 39.24 -13.70
C GLN A 98 -11.56 40.14 -14.64
N PHE A 99 -12.86 40.32 -14.39
CA PHE A 99 -13.61 41.46 -14.93
C PHE A 99 -13.24 42.75 -14.18
#